data_AF-A0A6P5X617-F1
#
_entry.id   AF-A0A6P5X617-F1
#
_cell.length_a   1.000
_cell.length_b   1.000
_cell.length_c   1.000
_cell.angle_alpha   90.00
_cell.angle_beta   90.00
_cell.angle_gamma   90.00
#
_symmetry.space_group_name_H-M   'P 1'
#
loop_
_entity.id
_entity.type
_entity.pdbx_description
1 polymer ?
#
loop_
_entity_poly.entity_id
_entity_poly.type
_entity_poly.pdbx_seq_one_letter_code
_entity_poly.pdbx_strand_id
1 'polypeptide(L)'
;MAVLLEDIVQSVEMWLKLTKKPQPYVDPNLDPVLLVPGIAGSILNAVDSQNGQEERVWVRILGADYKFRTKLWSRFDPSTGRTVSLDPSTSVKVPEERYGLYAIDVLDPDMIIGRECVYYFHDMIVEMIKWGFQEGKTLFGFGYDFRQSNRLQETLDRLAAKLESVYKASGGKKINIISHSMGGLLIKCFMGLHCDIFEKYVKNWIAIAAPFRGAPGYIASTFLNGMSFVDGWEQNFFISKWSMHQLLIECPSIYELMACPHFHWQHIPLLEIWREEESCDGISRIILESYRPGESIDIFKEALSGNSVDYNGENIPLPFNLEILKWAKETHKVLSHAKVPSGVKFYNIYGINLETPHSICYGSEETPVTDILDLPFFQADGLHAEARVGVPAEHRGILCEPHVFRILKHWLQAGDPDPFYNPVNDYVILPTAFETESHHEKGLQVTSLKEEWEIVSEDQDDPDDMASRRPFVSSISVSQGGNMQSSRSEAHATIICHPQNEGKQRLELNAVGVSVDA
;
A
#
# COMPACT_ATOMS: atom_id res chain seq x y z
N MET A 1 -22.49 -47.82 5.88
CA MET A 1 -22.00 -46.66 5.11
C MET A 1 -21.01 -45.81 5.91
N ALA A 2 -21.31 -45.37 7.15
CA ALA A 2 -20.37 -44.55 7.94
C ALA A 2 -18.95 -45.16 8.06
N VAL A 3 -18.84 -46.43 8.44
CA VAL A 3 -17.55 -47.16 8.58
C VAL A 3 -16.71 -47.11 7.29
N LEU A 4 -17.35 -47.29 6.12
CA LEU A 4 -16.68 -47.20 4.81
C LEU A 4 -16.13 -45.79 4.51
N LEU A 5 -16.71 -44.74 5.10
CA LEU A 5 -16.23 -43.37 4.90
C LEU A 5 -14.96 -43.11 5.73
N GLU A 6 -14.91 -43.59 6.96
CA GLU A 6 -13.72 -43.50 7.83
C GLU A 6 -12.54 -44.29 7.25
N ASP A 7 -12.78 -45.51 6.76
CA ASP A 7 -11.76 -46.34 6.10
C ASP A 7 -11.19 -45.67 4.83
N ILE A 8 -12.04 -44.99 4.05
CA ILE A 8 -11.62 -44.20 2.88
C ILE A 8 -10.79 -42.99 3.31
N VAL A 9 -11.22 -42.25 4.36
CA VAL A 9 -10.47 -41.09 4.87
C VAL A 9 -9.09 -41.52 5.40
N GLN A 10 -9.01 -42.59 6.19
CA GLN A 10 -7.71 -43.12 6.65
C GLN A 10 -6.83 -43.59 5.49
N SER A 11 -7.41 -44.19 4.45
CA SER A 11 -6.67 -44.63 3.26
C SER A 11 -6.13 -43.43 2.46
N VAL A 12 -6.92 -42.37 2.31
CA VAL A 12 -6.50 -41.10 1.67
C VAL A 12 -5.43 -40.40 2.52
N GLU A 13 -5.57 -40.34 3.84
CA GLU A 13 -4.53 -39.82 4.73
C GLU A 13 -3.23 -40.60 4.64
N MET A 14 -3.28 -41.94 4.63
CA MET A 14 -2.09 -42.77 4.45
C MET A 14 -1.46 -42.55 3.08
N TRP A 15 -2.26 -42.42 2.02
CA TRP A 15 -1.75 -42.14 0.68
C TRP A 15 -1.08 -40.76 0.60
N LEU A 16 -1.67 -39.72 1.21
CA LEU A 16 -1.08 -38.38 1.35
C LEU A 16 0.18 -38.35 2.24
N LYS A 17 0.29 -39.25 3.22
CA LYS A 17 1.51 -39.46 4.03
C LYS A 17 2.58 -40.25 3.27
N LEU A 18 2.19 -41.12 2.34
CA LEU A 18 3.07 -41.94 1.50
C LEU A 18 3.61 -41.19 0.27
N THR A 19 2.87 -40.21 -0.26
CA THR A 19 3.45 -39.17 -1.11
C THR A 19 4.44 -38.38 -0.27
N LYS A 20 5.72 -38.75 -0.33
CA LYS A 20 6.83 -37.90 0.14
C LYS A 20 6.66 -36.54 -0.52
N LYS A 21 6.15 -35.54 0.23
CA LYS A 21 6.30 -34.15 -0.18
C LYS A 21 7.79 -33.95 -0.46
N PRO A 22 8.19 -33.50 -1.66
CA PRO A 22 9.60 -33.23 -1.92
C PRO A 22 10.09 -32.29 -0.82
N GLN A 23 11.26 -32.57 -0.23
CA GLN A 23 11.83 -31.64 0.72
C GLN A 23 11.99 -30.30 -0.01
N PRO A 24 11.49 -29.19 0.56
CA PRO A 24 11.60 -27.90 -0.10
C PRO A 24 13.08 -27.61 -0.36
N TYR A 25 13.37 -27.04 -1.52
CA TYR A 25 14.70 -26.52 -1.80
C TYR A 25 15.06 -25.49 -0.73
N VAL A 26 16.31 -25.52 -0.25
CA VAL A 26 16.82 -24.58 0.75
C VAL A 26 18.19 -24.13 0.31
N ASP A 27 18.36 -22.82 0.12
CA ASP A 27 19.65 -22.21 -0.14
C ASP A 27 20.19 -21.57 1.17
N PRO A 28 21.26 -22.13 1.77
CA PRO A 28 21.85 -21.58 2.99
C PRO A 28 22.58 -20.25 2.78
N ASN A 29 22.82 -19.84 1.53
CA ASN A 29 23.57 -18.62 1.21
C ASN A 29 22.70 -17.36 1.22
N LEU A 30 21.37 -17.48 1.13
CA LEU A 30 20.44 -16.35 1.18
C LEU A 30 20.62 -15.50 2.46
N ASP A 31 20.54 -14.18 2.30
CA ASP A 31 20.42 -13.24 3.41
C ASP A 31 18.99 -13.26 3.96
N PRO A 32 18.79 -13.15 5.28
CA PRO A 32 17.47 -13.27 5.88
C PRO A 32 16.52 -12.15 5.46
N VAL A 33 15.23 -12.48 5.38
CA VAL A 33 14.14 -11.55 5.12
C VAL A 33 13.21 -11.46 6.32
N LEU A 34 12.85 -10.23 6.68
CA LEU A 34 11.80 -9.92 7.64
C LEU A 34 10.63 -9.23 6.93
N LEU A 35 9.46 -9.89 6.91
CA LEU A 35 8.22 -9.36 6.36
C LEU A 35 7.48 -8.52 7.41
N VAL A 36 7.06 -7.31 7.05
CA VAL A 36 6.40 -6.34 7.94
C VAL A 36 5.08 -5.85 7.31
N PRO A 37 3.93 -6.05 7.97
CA PRO A 37 2.62 -5.78 7.40
C PRO A 37 2.22 -4.30 7.45
N GLY A 38 1.19 -3.97 6.67
CA GLY A 38 0.49 -2.69 6.75
C GLY A 38 -0.53 -2.62 7.89
N ILE A 39 -1.28 -1.52 7.90
CA ILE A 39 -2.44 -1.37 8.78
C ILE A 39 -3.41 -2.54 8.56
N ALA A 40 -3.97 -3.06 9.64
CA ALA A 40 -4.87 -4.22 9.67
C ALA A 40 -4.30 -5.56 9.15
N GLY A 41 -3.05 -5.60 8.66
CA GLY A 41 -2.38 -6.79 8.10
C GLY A 41 -1.73 -7.72 9.14
N SER A 42 -2.15 -7.66 10.41
CA SER A 42 -1.68 -8.55 11.49
C SER A 42 -2.87 -9.16 12.21
N ILE A 43 -2.82 -10.46 12.51
CA ILE A 43 -3.74 -11.12 13.44
C ILE A 43 -3.60 -10.50 14.84
N LEU A 44 -4.72 -10.20 15.49
CA LEU A 44 -4.80 -9.79 16.89
C LEU A 44 -5.61 -10.81 17.70
N ASN A 45 -5.03 -11.25 18.81
CA ASN A 45 -5.70 -12.00 19.86
C ASN A 45 -6.09 -11.06 21.01
N ALA A 46 -7.31 -11.20 21.52
CA ALA A 46 -7.66 -10.74 22.85
C ALA A 46 -7.13 -11.76 23.87
N VAL A 47 -6.56 -11.29 24.97
CA VAL A 47 -6.04 -12.10 26.07
C VAL A 47 -6.73 -11.69 27.36
N ASP A 48 -7.46 -12.63 27.95
CA ASP A 48 -8.16 -12.44 29.22
C ASP A 48 -7.16 -12.41 30.39
N SER A 49 -7.20 -11.35 31.19
CA SER A 49 -6.25 -11.10 32.28
C SER A 49 -6.42 -12.05 33.48
N GLN A 50 -7.57 -12.72 33.62
CA GLN A 50 -7.87 -13.57 34.77
C GLN A 50 -7.38 -15.00 34.56
N ASN A 51 -7.48 -15.52 33.33
CA ASN A 51 -7.17 -16.92 33.01
C ASN A 51 -6.10 -17.10 31.91
N GLY A 52 -5.66 -16.02 31.25
CA GLY A 52 -4.66 -16.05 30.18
C GLY A 52 -5.15 -16.64 28.86
N GLN A 53 -6.46 -16.85 28.70
CA GLN A 53 -7.04 -17.41 27.49
C GLN A 53 -6.91 -16.43 26.32
N GLU A 54 -6.35 -16.90 25.20
CA GLU A 54 -6.27 -16.13 23.97
C GLU A 54 -7.44 -16.47 23.04
N GLU A 55 -8.07 -15.46 22.44
CA GLU A 55 -9.06 -15.60 21.38
C GLU A 55 -8.74 -14.66 20.21
N ARG A 56 -8.67 -15.18 18.97
CA ARG A 56 -8.52 -14.33 17.78
C ARG A 56 -9.73 -13.42 17.63
N VAL A 57 -9.49 -12.11 17.63
CA VAL A 57 -10.51 -11.05 17.45
C VAL A 57 -10.38 -10.32 16.12
N TRP A 58 -9.20 -10.41 15.47
CA TRP A 58 -8.95 -9.88 14.13
C TRP A 58 -7.87 -10.74 13.42
N VAL A 59 -7.93 -11.05 12.13
CA VAL A 59 -9.14 -11.04 11.30
C VAL A 59 -9.98 -12.26 11.70
N ARG A 60 -11.29 -12.06 11.71
CA ARG A 60 -12.30 -13.08 11.97
C ARG A 60 -13.50 -12.73 11.11
N ILE A 61 -14.14 -13.73 10.50
CA ILE A 61 -15.42 -13.57 9.82
C ILE A 61 -16.56 -14.08 10.72
N LEU A 62 -16.44 -15.28 11.29
CA LEU A 62 -17.52 -15.87 12.12
C LEU A 62 -17.66 -15.17 13.49
N GLY A 63 -18.75 -14.42 13.65
CA GLY A 63 -19.07 -13.66 14.86
C GLY A 63 -18.20 -12.42 15.05
N ALA A 64 -17.64 -11.90 13.95
CA ALA A 64 -16.63 -10.84 13.93
C ALA A 64 -17.08 -9.59 14.70
N ASP A 65 -18.20 -8.99 14.31
CA ASP A 65 -18.70 -7.74 14.88
C ASP A 65 -18.93 -7.81 16.41
N TYR A 66 -19.52 -8.89 16.92
CA TYR A 66 -19.74 -9.07 18.36
C TYR A 66 -18.42 -9.16 19.14
N LYS A 67 -17.47 -9.97 18.67
CA LYS A 67 -16.16 -10.13 19.33
C LYS A 67 -15.33 -8.86 19.23
N PHE A 68 -15.38 -8.18 18.10
CA PHE A 68 -14.74 -6.89 17.87
C PHE A 68 -15.26 -5.82 18.84
N ARG A 69 -16.58 -5.64 18.95
CA ARG A 69 -17.18 -4.68 19.88
C ARG A 69 -16.91 -4.99 21.34
N THR A 70 -16.94 -6.27 21.73
CA THR A 70 -16.76 -6.64 23.14
C THR A 70 -15.30 -6.63 23.61
N LYS A 71 -14.33 -6.91 22.73
CA LYS A 71 -12.93 -7.14 23.11
C LYS A 71 -11.90 -6.23 22.42
N LEU A 72 -12.19 -5.68 21.24
CA LEU A 72 -11.24 -4.89 20.45
C LEU A 72 -11.56 -3.39 20.39
N TRP A 73 -12.82 -2.98 20.56
CA TRP A 73 -13.16 -1.57 20.83
C TRP A 73 -12.30 -1.01 21.95
N SER A 74 -11.79 0.20 21.76
CA SER A 74 -10.68 0.75 22.52
C SER A 74 -10.82 2.24 22.75
N ARG A 75 -9.99 2.75 23.67
CA ARG A 75 -9.76 4.17 23.89
C ARG A 75 -8.27 4.45 23.95
N PHE A 76 -7.86 5.62 23.47
CA PHE A 76 -6.50 6.12 23.64
C PHE A 76 -6.31 6.68 25.05
N ASP A 77 -5.27 6.19 25.72
CA ASP A 77 -4.76 6.74 26.97
C ASP A 77 -3.60 7.71 26.66
N PRO A 78 -3.79 9.03 26.80
CA PRO A 78 -2.74 10.02 26.49
C PRO A 78 -1.58 10.00 27.50
N SER A 79 -1.73 9.36 28.67
CA SER A 79 -0.68 9.26 29.69
C SER A 79 0.38 8.21 29.33
N THR A 80 -0.03 7.12 28.65
CA THR A 80 0.86 6.08 28.15
C THR A 80 1.11 6.16 26.63
N GLY A 81 0.24 6.85 25.89
CA GLY A 81 0.29 6.90 24.43
C GLY A 81 -0.26 5.65 23.74
N ARG A 82 -1.08 4.87 24.45
CA ARG A 82 -1.55 3.54 24.01
C ARG A 82 -3.04 3.53 23.75
N THR A 83 -3.44 2.82 22.72
CA THR A 83 -4.84 2.42 22.51
C THR A 83 -5.11 1.14 23.30
N VAL A 84 -5.98 1.22 24.31
CA VAL A 84 -6.31 0.12 25.23
C VAL A 84 -7.77 -0.31 25.07
N SER A 85 -8.07 -1.60 25.21
CA SER A 85 -9.43 -2.11 25.08
C SER A 85 -10.37 -1.50 26.14
N LEU A 86 -11.65 -1.29 25.78
CA LEU A 86 -12.68 -0.80 26.71
C LEU A 86 -12.99 -1.80 27.83
N ASP A 87 -12.78 -3.10 27.57
CA ASP A 87 -12.78 -4.14 28.61
C ASP A 87 -11.45 -4.10 29.39
N PRO A 88 -11.44 -3.67 30.67
CA PRO A 88 -10.21 -3.59 31.46
C PRO A 88 -9.62 -4.96 31.81
N SER A 89 -10.37 -6.05 31.62
CA SER A 89 -9.90 -7.43 31.77
C SER A 89 -9.31 -8.02 30.49
N THR A 90 -9.31 -7.26 29.39
CA THR A 90 -8.75 -7.69 28.11
C THR A 90 -7.51 -6.90 27.74
N SER A 91 -6.44 -7.61 27.41
CA SER A 91 -5.29 -7.06 26.68
C SER A 91 -5.27 -7.59 25.25
N VAL A 92 -4.50 -6.94 24.37
CA VAL A 92 -4.37 -7.36 22.96
C VAL A 92 -2.94 -7.76 22.68
N LYS A 93 -2.78 -8.90 22.01
CA LYS A 93 -1.50 -9.53 21.70
C LYS A 93 -1.47 -9.92 20.22
N VAL A 94 -0.30 -9.79 19.61
CA VAL A 94 -0.05 -10.32 18.26
C VAL A 94 0.56 -11.72 18.39
N PRO A 95 0.07 -12.73 17.65
CA PRO A 95 0.68 -14.05 17.59
C PRO A 95 2.13 -13.99 17.09
N GLU A 96 3.01 -14.85 17.61
CA GLU A 96 4.45 -14.92 17.22
C GLU A 96 4.86 -16.29 16.66
N GLU A 97 3.89 -17.20 16.53
CA GLU A 97 4.02 -18.52 15.95
C GLU A 97 4.57 -18.47 14.53
N ARG A 98 5.22 -19.57 14.10
CA ARG A 98 5.89 -19.65 12.80
C ARG A 98 6.86 -18.46 12.61
N TYR A 99 7.56 -18.10 13.67
CA TYR A 99 8.53 -16.98 13.71
C TYR A 99 7.91 -15.63 13.31
N GLY A 100 6.65 -15.40 13.69
CA GLY A 100 5.86 -14.22 13.35
C GLY A 100 5.24 -14.23 11.96
N LEU A 101 5.45 -15.28 11.15
CA LEU A 101 4.78 -15.42 9.85
C LEU A 101 3.29 -15.76 10.01
N TYR A 102 2.90 -16.50 11.05
CA TYR A 102 1.50 -16.90 11.26
C TYR A 102 0.55 -15.69 11.32
N ALA A 103 0.98 -14.62 12.01
CA ALA A 103 0.17 -13.41 12.17
C ALA A 103 -0.05 -12.62 10.87
N ILE A 104 0.68 -12.89 9.79
CA ILE A 104 0.70 -12.05 8.57
C ILE A 104 0.52 -12.86 7.27
N ASP A 105 0.39 -14.19 7.36
CA ASP A 105 0.27 -15.14 6.24
C ASP A 105 -1.16 -15.14 5.68
N VAL A 106 -2.08 -15.75 6.43
CA VAL A 106 -3.52 -15.83 6.15
C VAL A 106 -4.25 -15.26 7.36
N LEU A 107 -4.98 -14.15 7.19
CA LEU A 107 -5.46 -13.35 8.32
C LEU A 107 -6.65 -13.99 9.05
N ASP A 108 -7.49 -14.75 8.36
CA ASP A 108 -8.47 -15.66 8.99
C ASP A 108 -8.16 -17.12 8.61
N PRO A 109 -7.28 -17.80 9.38
CA PRO A 109 -6.84 -19.15 9.04
C PRO A 109 -7.91 -20.23 9.27
N ASP A 110 -8.99 -19.94 10.00
CA ASP A 110 -10.08 -20.88 10.27
C ASP A 110 -11.11 -20.90 9.13
N MET A 111 -11.04 -19.96 8.18
CA MET A 111 -11.87 -19.98 6.98
C MET A 111 -11.35 -21.03 5.98
N ILE A 112 -12.18 -22.04 5.71
CA ILE A 112 -11.82 -23.18 4.85
C ILE A 112 -12.24 -22.95 3.38
N ILE A 113 -13.34 -22.24 3.15
CA ILE A 113 -13.89 -21.94 1.82
C ILE A 113 -13.67 -20.45 1.55
N GLY A 114 -13.18 -20.07 0.37
CA GLY A 114 -12.89 -18.67 0.03
C GLY A 114 -11.62 -18.11 0.68
N ARG A 115 -10.74 -18.97 1.22
CA ARG A 115 -9.59 -18.59 2.06
C ARG A 115 -8.62 -17.61 1.37
N GLU A 116 -8.56 -17.62 0.04
CA GLU A 116 -7.85 -16.67 -0.78
C GLU A 116 -8.26 -15.20 -0.51
N CYS A 117 -9.53 -14.92 -0.18
CA CYS A 117 -9.96 -13.55 0.08
C CYS A 117 -9.39 -12.96 1.39
N VAL A 118 -8.74 -13.78 2.24
CA VAL A 118 -7.99 -13.35 3.46
C VAL A 118 -6.49 -13.65 3.40
N TYR A 119 -5.94 -13.99 2.22
CA TYR A 119 -4.48 -14.07 2.01
C TYR A 119 -3.84 -12.69 2.07
N TYR A 120 -2.72 -12.58 2.79
CA TYR A 120 -1.98 -11.31 2.91
C TYR A 120 -0.55 -11.42 2.39
N PHE A 121 0.37 -12.01 3.15
CA PHE A 121 1.69 -12.40 2.59
C PHE A 121 1.72 -13.84 2.07
N HIS A 122 0.59 -14.56 2.02
CA HIS A 122 0.56 -16.00 1.71
C HIS A 122 1.33 -16.37 0.44
N ASP A 123 0.97 -15.77 -0.69
CA ASP A 123 1.57 -16.11 -1.98
C ASP A 123 3.05 -15.71 -2.04
N MET A 124 3.42 -14.57 -1.42
CA MET A 124 4.81 -14.16 -1.27
C MET A 124 5.63 -15.15 -0.43
N ILE A 125 5.09 -15.63 0.70
CA ILE A 125 5.74 -16.63 1.56
C ILE A 125 5.91 -17.95 0.78
N VAL A 126 4.89 -18.37 0.03
CA VAL A 126 4.93 -19.57 -0.82
C VAL A 126 6.00 -19.46 -1.91
N GLU A 127 6.09 -18.33 -2.60
CA GLU A 127 7.12 -18.09 -3.62
C GLU A 127 8.53 -18.05 -3.00
N MET A 128 8.73 -17.33 -1.89
CA MET A 128 10.02 -17.28 -1.22
C MET A 128 10.50 -18.68 -0.79
N ILE A 129 9.62 -19.54 -0.29
CA ILE A 129 9.96 -20.94 0.04
C ILE A 129 10.40 -21.71 -1.22
N LYS A 130 9.78 -21.46 -2.39
CA LYS A 130 10.22 -22.05 -3.68
C LYS A 130 11.62 -21.54 -4.09
N TRP A 131 11.97 -20.30 -3.77
CA TRP A 131 13.29 -19.71 -4.07
C TRP A 131 14.41 -20.17 -3.13
N GLY A 132 14.10 -20.97 -2.11
CA GLY A 132 15.10 -21.53 -1.19
C GLY A 132 15.09 -20.93 0.22
N PHE A 133 14.16 -20.02 0.54
CA PHE A 133 14.05 -19.47 1.89
C PHE A 133 13.51 -20.48 2.90
N GLN A 134 14.06 -20.45 4.12
CA GLN A 134 13.65 -21.33 5.23
C GLN A 134 13.11 -20.51 6.40
N GLU A 135 11.87 -20.79 6.79
CA GLU A 135 11.23 -20.21 7.97
C GLU A 135 12.08 -20.41 9.23
N GLY A 136 12.26 -19.34 10.01
CA GLY A 136 13.04 -19.38 11.25
C GLY A 136 14.56 -19.40 11.07
N LYS A 137 15.07 -19.36 9.83
CA LYS A 137 16.50 -19.18 9.53
C LYS A 137 16.78 -18.05 8.54
N THR A 138 16.02 -17.98 7.45
CA THR A 138 16.14 -16.93 6.43
C THR A 138 14.80 -16.26 6.09
N LEU A 139 13.66 -16.75 6.59
CA LEU A 139 12.35 -16.10 6.44
C LEU A 139 11.64 -15.94 7.79
N PHE A 140 11.17 -14.72 8.07
CA PHE A 140 10.57 -14.32 9.34
C PHE A 140 9.47 -13.29 9.10
N GLY A 141 8.49 -13.22 10.01
CA GLY A 141 7.47 -12.17 10.03
C GLY A 141 7.53 -11.30 11.28
N PHE A 142 7.03 -10.07 11.19
CA PHE A 142 6.84 -9.18 12.33
C PHE A 142 5.44 -8.54 12.28
N GLY A 143 4.44 -9.26 12.79
CA GLY A 143 3.15 -8.66 13.09
C GLY A 143 3.24 -7.69 14.27
N TYR A 144 2.46 -6.61 14.23
CA TYR A 144 2.36 -5.61 15.29
C TYR A 144 0.90 -5.17 15.49
N ASP A 145 0.61 -4.58 16.66
CA ASP A 145 -0.72 -4.04 16.93
C ASP A 145 -0.90 -2.76 16.13
N PHE A 146 -1.51 -2.89 14.95
CA PHE A 146 -1.71 -1.81 13.98
C PHE A 146 -2.58 -0.66 14.47
N ARG A 147 -3.21 -0.79 15.66
CA ARG A 147 -3.96 0.29 16.30
C ARG A 147 -3.03 1.34 16.91
N GLN A 148 -1.85 0.92 17.35
CA GLN A 148 -0.89 1.75 18.07
C GLN A 148 -0.14 2.71 17.15
N SER A 149 0.52 3.70 17.76
CA SER A 149 1.43 4.62 17.07
C SER A 149 2.64 3.86 16.49
N ASN A 150 3.08 4.26 15.29
CA ASN A 150 4.30 3.79 14.65
C ASN A 150 5.58 4.19 15.42
N ARG A 151 5.47 5.07 16.41
CA ARG A 151 6.55 5.41 17.36
C ARG A 151 6.26 4.98 18.81
N LEU A 152 5.34 4.06 19.05
CA LEU A 152 5.12 3.49 20.39
C LEU A 152 6.35 2.67 20.81
N GLN A 153 6.94 3.00 21.96
CA GLN A 153 8.23 2.46 22.38
C GLN A 153 8.20 0.93 22.47
N GLU A 154 7.14 0.33 23.02
CA GLU A 154 7.02 -1.13 23.12
C GLU A 154 7.03 -1.83 21.75
N THR A 155 6.50 -1.20 20.70
CA THR A 155 6.55 -1.74 19.33
C THR A 155 7.96 -1.62 18.74
N LEU A 156 8.64 -0.49 18.98
CA LEU A 156 10.02 -0.27 18.54
C LEU A 156 10.99 -1.22 19.25
N ASP A 157 10.85 -1.42 20.56
CA ASP A 157 11.67 -2.35 21.35
C ASP A 157 11.47 -3.80 20.89
N ARG A 158 10.22 -4.21 20.61
CA ARG A 158 9.92 -5.52 20.00
C ARG A 158 10.55 -5.67 18.62
N LEU A 159 10.57 -4.62 17.80
CA LEU A 159 11.23 -4.64 16.49
C LEU A 159 12.77 -4.73 16.63
N ALA A 160 13.38 -4.00 17.56
CA ALA A 160 14.81 -4.10 17.85
C ALA A 160 15.21 -5.53 18.30
N ALA A 161 14.44 -6.11 19.24
CA ALA A 161 14.62 -7.47 19.68
C ALA A 161 14.40 -8.49 18.55
N LYS A 162 13.40 -8.26 17.68
CA LYS A 162 13.16 -9.09 16.50
C LYS A 162 14.36 -9.05 15.54
N LEU A 163 14.88 -7.88 15.19
CA LEU A 163 16.04 -7.74 14.31
C LEU A 163 17.27 -8.46 14.87
N GLU A 164 17.55 -8.33 16.18
CA GLU A 164 18.63 -9.08 16.81
C GLU A 164 18.39 -10.60 16.77
N SER A 165 17.16 -11.06 17.02
CA SER A 165 16.82 -12.49 17.00
C SER A 165 17.00 -13.11 15.61
N VAL A 166 16.59 -12.39 14.56
CA VAL A 166 16.77 -12.79 13.16
C VAL A 166 18.26 -12.84 12.82
N TYR A 167 19.00 -11.76 13.10
CA TYR A 167 20.45 -11.69 12.85
C TYR A 167 21.21 -12.87 13.48
N LYS A 168 20.86 -13.25 14.73
CA LYS A 168 21.42 -14.42 15.42
C LYS A 168 21.02 -15.74 14.75
N ALA A 169 19.73 -15.94 14.45
CA ALA A 169 19.22 -17.15 13.81
C ALA A 169 19.79 -17.39 12.40
N SER A 170 20.15 -16.31 11.70
CA SER A 170 20.72 -16.31 10.35
C SER A 170 22.25 -16.32 10.32
N GLY A 171 22.92 -16.64 11.44
CA GLY A 171 24.38 -16.79 11.49
C GLY A 171 25.16 -15.48 11.38
N GLY A 172 24.55 -14.34 11.73
CA GLY A 172 25.19 -13.02 11.67
C GLY A 172 25.10 -12.32 10.31
N LYS A 173 24.21 -12.77 9.42
CA LYS A 173 23.89 -12.06 8.17
C LYS A 173 22.97 -10.86 8.44
N LYS A 174 23.23 -9.73 7.76
CA LYS A 174 22.34 -8.56 7.79
C LYS A 174 21.02 -8.85 7.05
N ILE A 175 19.97 -8.13 7.44
CA ILE A 175 18.57 -8.44 7.13
C ILE A 175 18.04 -7.60 5.97
N ASN A 176 17.31 -8.24 5.07
CA ASN A 176 16.43 -7.59 4.11
C ASN A 176 15.06 -7.37 4.75
N ILE A 177 14.63 -6.13 4.94
CA ILE A 177 13.26 -5.84 5.41
C ILE A 177 12.36 -5.64 4.20
N ILE A 178 11.24 -6.37 4.12
CA ILE A 178 10.17 -6.09 3.16
C ILE A 178 8.98 -5.57 3.94
N SER A 179 8.61 -4.31 3.74
CA SER A 179 7.52 -3.66 4.46
C SER A 179 6.40 -3.25 3.53
N HIS A 180 5.16 -3.62 3.85
CA HIS A 180 3.99 -3.23 3.07
C HIS A 180 3.22 -2.08 3.73
N SER A 181 2.71 -1.13 2.93
CA SER A 181 1.75 -0.11 3.37
C SER A 181 2.26 0.63 4.62
N MET A 182 1.45 0.78 5.68
CA MET A 182 1.85 1.43 6.94
C MET A 182 3.07 0.78 7.62
N GLY A 183 3.41 -0.48 7.33
CA GLY A 183 4.65 -1.09 7.80
C GLY A 183 5.89 -0.32 7.35
N GLY A 184 5.82 0.35 6.20
CA GLY A 184 6.87 1.27 5.75
C GLY A 184 6.99 2.52 6.63
N LEU A 185 5.90 2.99 7.25
CA LEU A 185 5.94 4.08 8.24
C LEU A 185 6.54 3.61 9.55
N LEU A 186 6.19 2.42 10.04
CA LEU A 186 6.81 1.81 11.21
C LEU A 186 8.32 1.66 11.04
N ILE A 187 8.77 1.11 9.91
CA ILE A 187 10.20 0.98 9.60
C ILE A 187 10.88 2.34 9.47
N LYS A 188 10.24 3.34 8.85
CA LYS A 188 10.78 4.71 8.75
C LYS A 188 10.87 5.42 10.11
N CYS A 189 9.90 5.20 11.01
CA CYS A 189 9.96 5.68 12.39
C CYS A 189 11.10 5.02 13.17
N PHE A 190 11.21 3.69 13.11
CA PHE A 190 12.28 2.94 13.76
C PHE A 190 13.66 3.38 13.24
N MET A 191 13.83 3.53 11.93
CA MET A 191 15.07 4.05 11.32
C MET A 191 15.39 5.48 11.79
N GLY A 192 14.38 6.33 11.96
CA GLY A 192 14.55 7.71 12.45
C GLY A 192 14.92 7.83 13.93
N LEU A 193 14.51 6.87 14.77
CA LEU A 193 14.69 6.88 16.24
C LEU A 193 15.82 5.96 16.73
N HIS A 194 16.08 4.87 16.01
CA HIS A 194 17.04 3.80 16.34
C HIS A 194 17.95 3.50 15.15
N CYS A 195 18.47 4.58 14.54
CA CYS A 195 19.32 4.55 13.34
C CYS A 195 20.54 3.63 13.48
N ASP A 196 21.16 3.59 14.67
CA ASP A 196 22.29 2.74 15.01
C ASP A 196 21.94 1.25 15.00
N ILE A 197 20.79 0.88 15.58
CA ILE A 197 20.25 -0.49 15.56
C ILE A 197 19.88 -0.90 14.14
N PHE A 198 19.26 0.02 13.39
CA PHE A 198 18.87 -0.21 12.00
C PHE A 198 20.09 -0.44 11.10
N GLU A 199 21.09 0.45 11.12
CA GLU A 199 22.32 0.30 10.34
C GLU A 199 23.13 -0.93 10.74
N LYS A 200 23.11 -1.32 12.02
CA LYS A 200 23.78 -2.53 12.51
C LYS A 200 23.19 -3.81 11.90
N TYR A 201 21.86 -3.95 11.89
CA TYR A 201 21.21 -5.21 11.52
C TYR A 201 20.68 -5.28 10.08
N VAL A 202 20.38 -4.15 9.44
CA VAL A 202 19.72 -4.13 8.12
C VAL A 202 20.75 -4.00 6.98
N LYS A 203 20.49 -4.72 5.88
CA LYS A 203 21.23 -4.68 4.60
C LYS A 203 20.47 -3.84 3.59
N ASN A 204 19.22 -4.24 3.34
CA ASN A 204 18.32 -3.66 2.37
C ASN A 204 16.95 -3.43 3.03
N TRP A 205 16.26 -2.35 2.66
CA TRP A 205 14.86 -2.14 2.96
C TRP A 205 14.09 -1.95 1.66
N ILE A 206 13.10 -2.81 1.44
CA ILE A 206 12.18 -2.78 0.31
C ILE A 206 10.81 -2.35 0.85
N ALA A 207 10.36 -1.16 0.46
CA ALA A 207 9.00 -0.71 0.73
C ALA A 207 8.08 -1.08 -0.44
N ILE A 208 6.88 -1.57 -0.12
CA ILE A 208 5.82 -1.88 -1.08
C ILE A 208 4.59 -1.04 -0.69
N ALA A 209 4.11 -0.21 -1.61
CA ALA A 209 2.93 0.66 -1.45
C ALA A 209 2.92 1.50 -0.15
N ALA A 210 4.09 1.94 0.34
CA ALA A 210 4.19 2.64 1.62
C ALA A 210 3.71 4.11 1.52
N PRO A 211 2.67 4.52 2.28
CA PRO A 211 2.07 5.86 2.17
C PRO A 211 2.87 6.90 2.97
N PHE A 212 4.11 7.17 2.53
CA PHE A 212 5.09 8.01 3.25
C PHE A 212 4.66 9.46 3.55
N ARG A 213 3.55 9.93 2.97
CA ARG A 213 2.95 11.26 3.20
C ARG A 213 1.53 11.20 3.79
N GLY A 214 1.09 10.02 4.20
CA GLY A 214 -0.29 9.71 4.53
C GLY A 214 -1.11 9.23 3.33
N ALA A 215 -2.34 8.84 3.60
CA ALA A 215 -3.40 8.50 2.65
C ALA A 215 -4.59 9.45 2.90
N PRO A 216 -4.44 10.75 2.58
CA PRO A 216 -5.27 11.83 3.11
C PRO A 216 -6.76 11.64 2.84
N GLY A 217 -7.12 11.30 1.61
CA GLY A 217 -8.48 10.95 1.23
C GLY A 217 -9.03 9.80 2.06
N TYR A 218 -8.44 8.62 1.94
CA TYR A 218 -8.88 7.40 2.65
C TYR A 218 -9.09 7.60 4.16
N ILE A 219 -8.23 8.40 4.80
CA ILE A 219 -8.33 8.73 6.23
C ILE A 219 -9.44 9.76 6.53
N ALA A 220 -9.67 10.75 5.65
CA ALA A 220 -10.81 11.64 5.78
C ALA A 220 -12.14 10.87 5.70
N SER A 221 -12.26 9.93 4.76
CA SER A 221 -13.41 9.01 4.68
C SER A 221 -13.53 8.11 5.91
N THR A 222 -12.40 7.63 6.44
CA THR A 222 -12.38 6.86 7.69
C THR A 222 -12.93 7.65 8.88
N PHE A 223 -12.68 8.96 8.98
CA PHE A 223 -13.20 9.81 10.06
C PHE A 223 -14.65 10.26 9.90
N LEU A 224 -15.15 10.39 8.67
CA LEU A 224 -16.49 10.91 8.39
C LEU A 224 -17.53 9.80 8.20
N ASN A 225 -17.10 8.73 7.55
CA ASN A 225 -17.96 7.71 6.98
C ASN A 225 -17.64 6.29 7.48
N GLY A 226 -16.52 6.11 8.18
CA GLY A 226 -15.99 4.80 8.55
C GLY A 226 -15.45 4.02 7.35
N MET A 227 -15.01 2.79 7.59
CA MET A 227 -14.44 1.94 6.54
C MET A 227 -14.75 0.45 6.74
N SER A 228 -14.71 -0.30 5.64
CA SER A 228 -14.71 -1.77 5.60
C SER A 228 -13.40 -2.24 4.97
N PHE A 229 -12.95 -3.45 5.33
CA PHE A 229 -11.81 -4.14 4.71
C PHE A 229 -12.24 -5.32 3.82
N VAL A 230 -13.55 -5.48 3.63
CA VAL A 230 -14.21 -6.54 2.83
C VAL A 230 -15.27 -5.86 1.97
N ASP A 231 -15.45 -6.33 0.75
CA ASP A 231 -16.41 -5.77 -0.22
C ASP A 231 -17.47 -6.79 -0.65
N GLY A 232 -18.62 -6.28 -1.11
CA GLY A 232 -19.75 -7.09 -1.55
C GLY A 232 -20.54 -7.77 -0.41
N TRP A 233 -21.17 -8.90 -0.73
CA TRP A 233 -22.14 -9.59 0.15
C TRP A 233 -21.56 -10.06 1.49
N GLU A 234 -20.24 -10.28 1.54
CA GLU A 234 -19.49 -10.74 2.71
C GLU A 234 -19.44 -9.71 3.84
N GLN A 235 -19.62 -8.41 3.52
CA GLN A 235 -19.74 -7.33 4.51
C GLN A 235 -20.83 -7.60 5.56
N ASN A 236 -21.93 -8.27 5.19
CA ASN A 236 -23.04 -8.60 6.09
C ASN A 236 -22.66 -9.58 7.22
N PHE A 237 -21.58 -10.33 7.04
CA PHE A 237 -21.06 -11.30 8.01
C PHE A 237 -19.80 -10.80 8.72
N PHE A 238 -19.24 -9.67 8.29
CA PHE A 238 -18.00 -9.10 8.81
C PHE A 238 -18.26 -8.05 9.91
N ILE A 239 -17.23 -7.31 10.32
CA ILE A 239 -17.37 -6.17 11.24
C ILE A 239 -18.09 -5.04 10.50
N SER A 240 -19.14 -4.49 11.10
CA SER A 240 -19.88 -3.39 10.47
C SER A 240 -19.02 -2.13 10.32
N LYS A 241 -19.26 -1.35 9.26
CA LYS A 241 -18.57 -0.08 8.98
C LYS A 241 -18.57 0.86 10.20
N TRP A 242 -19.68 0.89 10.93
CA TRP A 242 -19.82 1.61 12.20
C TRP A 242 -18.96 1.01 13.32
N SER A 243 -19.04 -0.29 13.60
CA SER A 243 -18.18 -0.91 14.62
C SER A 243 -16.70 -0.64 14.35
N MET A 244 -16.26 -0.78 13.09
CA MET A 244 -14.89 -0.47 12.67
C MET A 244 -14.53 1.00 12.88
N HIS A 245 -15.38 1.94 12.44
CA HIS A 245 -15.20 3.37 12.67
C HIS A 245 -14.89 3.69 14.14
N GLN A 246 -15.69 3.17 15.06
CA GLN A 246 -15.55 3.42 16.51
C GLN A 246 -14.24 2.89 17.11
N LEU A 247 -13.58 1.91 16.48
CA LEU A 247 -12.21 1.55 16.84
C LEU A 247 -11.20 2.56 16.30
N LEU A 248 -11.31 2.88 15.02
CA LEU A 248 -10.26 3.57 14.26
C LEU A 248 -10.07 5.04 14.68
N ILE A 249 -11.14 5.71 15.12
CA ILE A 249 -11.07 7.07 15.67
C ILE A 249 -10.25 7.17 16.97
N GLU A 250 -9.95 6.05 17.63
CA GLU A 250 -9.10 5.95 18.84
C GLU A 250 -7.74 5.26 18.56
N CYS A 251 -7.36 5.08 17.29
CA CYS A 251 -6.10 4.47 16.86
C CYS A 251 -5.09 5.52 16.35
N PRO A 252 -3.96 5.78 17.05
CA PRO A 252 -2.90 6.68 16.57
C PRO A 252 -2.38 6.40 15.17
N SER A 253 -2.38 5.15 14.72
CA SER A 253 -2.02 4.78 13.34
C SER A 253 -2.86 5.49 12.27
N ILE A 254 -4.15 5.73 12.53
CA ILE A 254 -5.06 6.40 11.60
C ILE A 254 -4.72 7.89 11.48
N TYR A 255 -4.42 8.54 12.60
CA TYR A 255 -4.00 9.95 12.62
C TYR A 255 -2.60 10.12 11.99
N GLU A 256 -1.71 9.13 12.13
CA GLU A 256 -0.39 9.12 11.48
C GLU A 256 -0.48 8.92 9.96
N LEU A 257 -1.57 8.37 9.45
CA LEU A 257 -1.88 8.28 8.02
C LEU A 257 -2.60 9.53 7.47
N MET A 258 -2.93 10.54 8.28
CA MET A 258 -3.43 11.84 7.78
C MET A 258 -2.38 12.52 6.89
N ALA A 259 -2.82 13.50 6.07
CA ALA A 259 -1.93 14.27 5.21
C ALA A 259 -0.76 14.86 6.02
N CYS A 260 0.47 14.61 5.57
CA CYS A 260 1.65 15.15 6.23
C CYS A 260 1.63 16.70 6.18
N PRO A 261 1.57 17.41 7.32
CA PRO A 261 1.44 18.88 7.36
C PRO A 261 2.74 19.61 7.00
N HIS A 262 3.85 18.87 6.85
CA HIS A 262 5.17 19.39 6.51
C HIS A 262 5.59 19.03 5.07
N PHE A 263 4.70 18.41 4.29
CA PHE A 263 4.97 18.07 2.90
C PHE A 263 4.42 19.15 1.96
N HIS A 264 5.24 19.58 1.00
CA HIS A 264 4.84 20.50 -0.05
C HIS A 264 4.14 19.69 -1.15
N TRP A 265 2.84 19.52 -1.00
CA TRP A 265 1.98 18.88 -2.00
C TRP A 265 1.91 19.75 -3.26
N GLN A 266 2.22 19.18 -4.43
CA GLN A 266 2.04 19.85 -5.72
C GLN A 266 0.55 20.13 -5.99
N HIS A 267 -0.29 19.12 -5.75
CA HIS A 267 -1.73 19.26 -5.64
C HIS A 267 -2.08 18.96 -4.18
N ILE A 268 -2.48 19.99 -3.42
CA ILE A 268 -2.86 19.85 -2.02
C ILE A 268 -4.11 18.95 -1.98
N PRO A 269 -4.08 17.83 -1.23
CA PRO A 269 -5.26 16.98 -1.09
C PRO A 269 -6.35 17.76 -0.35
N LEU A 270 -7.55 17.80 -0.93
CA LEU A 270 -8.69 18.52 -0.38
C LEU A 270 -9.71 17.54 0.19
N LEU A 271 -10.35 17.94 1.29
CA LEU A 271 -11.66 17.44 1.67
C LEU A 271 -12.67 18.42 1.11
N GLU A 272 -13.49 18.00 0.16
CA GLU A 272 -14.47 18.87 -0.51
C GLU A 272 -15.88 18.40 -0.17
N ILE A 273 -16.80 19.33 0.10
CA ILE A 273 -18.16 19.04 0.55
C ILE A 273 -19.11 20.01 -0.13
N TRP A 274 -20.13 19.49 -0.82
CA TRP A 274 -21.25 20.29 -1.29
C TRP A 274 -22.18 20.58 -0.10
N ARG A 275 -22.39 21.85 0.24
CA ARG A 275 -23.34 22.28 1.27
C ARG A 275 -24.47 23.12 0.67
N GLU A 276 -25.60 23.06 1.36
CA GLU A 276 -26.74 23.93 1.15
C GLU A 276 -26.67 25.13 2.11
N GLU A 277 -26.54 26.35 1.58
CA GLU A 277 -26.53 27.59 2.34
C GLU A 277 -27.87 28.33 2.16
N GLU A 278 -28.59 28.60 3.26
CA GLU A 278 -29.73 29.53 3.25
C GLU A 278 -29.21 30.98 3.11
N SER A 279 -29.39 31.57 1.93
CA SER A 279 -29.10 33.00 1.77
C SER A 279 -30.08 33.87 2.59
N CYS A 280 -29.67 35.11 2.88
CA CYS A 280 -30.50 36.10 3.59
C CYS A 280 -31.86 36.38 2.92
N ASP A 281 -32.01 35.99 1.65
CA ASP A 281 -33.22 36.18 0.83
C ASP A 281 -34.20 34.99 0.95
N GLY A 282 -33.86 33.96 1.74
CA GLY A 282 -34.62 32.71 1.86
C GLY A 282 -34.46 31.76 0.65
N ILE A 283 -33.46 32.01 -0.20
CA ILE A 283 -33.13 31.17 -1.35
C ILE A 283 -31.95 30.28 -0.94
N SER A 284 -32.18 28.97 -0.94
CA SER A 284 -31.13 27.96 -0.82
C SER A 284 -30.15 28.05 -1.99
N ARG A 285 -28.85 27.96 -1.70
CA ARG A 285 -27.76 27.88 -2.70
C ARG A 285 -26.88 26.68 -2.39
N ILE A 286 -26.56 25.91 -3.41
CA ILE A 286 -25.62 24.79 -3.34
C ILE A 286 -24.23 25.34 -3.65
N ILE A 287 -23.26 25.10 -2.75
CA ILE A 287 -21.86 25.52 -2.91
C ILE A 287 -20.91 24.36 -2.62
N LEU A 288 -19.81 24.28 -3.35
CA LEU A 288 -18.71 23.36 -3.05
C LEU A 288 -17.72 24.07 -2.11
N GLU A 289 -17.58 23.54 -0.90
CA GLU A 289 -16.59 23.98 0.08
C GLU A 289 -15.38 23.05 0.01
N SER A 290 -14.19 23.59 -0.27
CA SER A 290 -12.95 22.81 -0.35
C SER A 290 -12.01 23.14 0.82
N TYR A 291 -11.75 22.16 1.67
CA TYR A 291 -10.93 22.26 2.88
C TYR A 291 -9.55 21.62 2.68
N ARG A 292 -8.49 22.38 2.94
CA ARG A 292 -7.11 21.87 2.97
C ARG A 292 -6.89 21.03 4.24
N PRO A 293 -5.84 20.18 4.32
CA PRO A 293 -5.71 19.20 5.41
C PRO A 293 -5.63 19.77 6.83
N GLY A 294 -5.25 21.05 6.98
CA GLY A 294 -5.29 21.75 8.26
C GLY A 294 -6.70 22.21 8.66
N GLU A 295 -7.53 22.54 7.66
CA GLU A 295 -8.90 23.04 7.80
C GLU A 295 -9.88 21.85 7.97
N SER A 296 -9.63 20.72 7.30
CA SER A 296 -10.40 19.47 7.45
C SER A 296 -10.46 18.97 8.90
N ILE A 297 -9.48 19.34 9.74
CA ILE A 297 -9.46 18.98 11.17
C ILE A 297 -10.67 19.56 11.91
N ASP A 298 -11.11 20.78 11.57
CA ASP A 298 -12.29 21.38 12.19
C ASP A 298 -13.58 20.70 11.75
N ILE A 299 -13.63 20.19 10.51
CA ILE A 299 -14.74 19.36 10.02
C ILE A 299 -14.81 18.01 10.73
N PHE A 300 -13.68 17.33 10.94
CA PHE A 300 -13.67 16.07 11.71
C PHE A 300 -14.12 16.29 13.17
N LYS A 301 -13.74 17.42 13.78
CA LYS A 301 -14.20 17.80 15.13
C LYS A 301 -15.70 18.07 15.17
N GLU A 302 -16.26 18.74 14.16
CA GLU A 302 -17.69 19.02 14.04
C GLU A 302 -18.48 17.71 13.86
N ALA A 303 -18.12 16.91 12.86
CA ALA A 303 -18.78 15.64 12.53
C ALA A 303 -18.76 14.63 13.69
N LEU A 304 -17.65 14.54 14.43
CA LEU A 304 -17.51 13.61 15.57
C LEU A 304 -17.91 14.23 16.92
N SER A 305 -18.41 15.48 16.96
CA SER A 305 -18.73 16.18 18.22
C SER A 305 -19.77 15.46 19.09
N GLY A 306 -20.76 14.82 18.46
CA GLY A 306 -21.78 13.99 19.12
C GLY A 306 -21.49 12.48 19.11
N ASN A 307 -20.34 12.05 18.59
CA ASN A 307 -20.05 10.63 18.40
C ASN A 307 -19.83 9.90 19.74
N SER A 308 -20.58 8.81 19.95
CA SER A 308 -20.51 8.00 21.16
C SER A 308 -20.92 6.55 20.89
N VAL A 309 -20.52 5.66 21.79
CA VAL A 309 -20.91 4.24 21.78
C VAL A 309 -21.56 3.85 23.10
N ASP A 310 -22.59 2.99 23.04
CA ASP A 310 -23.02 2.24 24.22
C ASP A 310 -22.07 1.05 24.41
N TYR A 311 -21.44 1.00 25.58
CA TYR A 311 -20.63 -0.13 26.00
C TYR A 311 -21.09 -0.59 27.39
N ASN A 312 -21.70 -1.78 27.45
CA ASN A 312 -22.28 -2.36 28.67
C ASN A 312 -23.31 -1.45 29.38
N GLY A 313 -24.03 -0.60 28.64
CA GLY A 313 -25.01 0.35 29.18
C GLY A 313 -24.41 1.70 29.63
N GLU A 314 -23.10 1.91 29.48
CA GLU A 314 -22.47 3.22 29.62
C GLU A 314 -22.29 3.87 28.24
N ASN A 315 -22.72 5.12 28.10
CA ASN A 315 -22.43 5.91 26.90
C ASN A 315 -21.01 6.49 27.00
N ILE A 316 -20.12 6.06 26.11
CA ILE A 316 -18.73 6.49 26.03
C ILE A 316 -18.58 7.46 24.85
N PRO A 317 -18.24 8.75 25.08
CA PRO A 317 -17.98 9.69 24.01
C PRO A 317 -16.61 9.41 23.37
N LEU A 318 -16.62 9.34 22.03
CA LEU A 318 -15.45 9.11 21.18
C LEU A 318 -15.37 10.21 20.10
N PRO A 319 -15.09 11.48 20.48
CA PRO A 319 -14.95 12.58 19.53
C PRO A 319 -13.62 12.50 18.78
N PHE A 320 -13.43 13.36 17.78
CA PHE A 320 -12.11 13.52 17.13
C PHE A 320 -11.02 13.86 18.17
N ASN A 321 -10.02 12.99 18.30
CA ASN A 321 -9.15 12.95 19.47
C ASN A 321 -7.89 13.82 19.27
N LEU A 322 -7.89 15.00 19.90
CA LEU A 322 -6.83 15.99 19.75
C LEU A 322 -5.49 15.58 20.37
N GLU A 323 -5.48 14.73 21.40
CA GLU A 323 -4.23 14.21 21.96
C GLU A 323 -3.61 13.17 21.00
N ILE A 324 -4.41 12.37 20.31
CA ILE A 324 -3.91 11.50 19.24
C ILE A 324 -3.35 12.33 18.07
N LEU A 325 -4.06 13.37 17.62
CA LEU A 325 -3.56 14.27 16.57
C LEU A 325 -2.22 14.91 16.95
N LYS A 326 -2.06 15.33 18.21
CA LYS A 326 -0.79 15.85 18.74
C LYS A 326 0.30 14.77 18.73
N TRP A 327 -0.03 13.53 19.11
CA TRP A 327 0.89 12.39 19.02
C TRP A 327 1.36 12.14 17.58
N ALA A 328 0.44 12.14 16.62
CA ALA A 328 0.70 11.92 15.20
C ALA A 328 1.56 13.03 14.58
N LYS A 329 1.35 14.30 14.96
CA LYS A 329 2.20 15.43 14.52
C LYS A 329 3.67 15.25 14.93
N GLU A 330 3.95 14.72 16.12
CA GLU A 330 5.33 14.38 16.51
C GLU A 330 5.88 13.21 15.68
N THR A 331 5.05 12.21 15.35
CA THR A 331 5.45 11.11 14.45
C THR A 331 5.76 11.62 13.04
N HIS A 332 4.96 12.55 12.49
CA HIS A 332 5.24 13.19 11.20
C HIS A 332 6.57 13.97 11.18
N LYS A 333 6.97 14.58 12.31
CA LYS A 333 8.31 15.19 12.43
C LYS A 333 9.42 14.14 12.40
N VAL A 334 9.27 13.00 13.10
CA VAL A 334 10.25 11.91 13.03
C VAL A 334 10.38 11.41 11.58
N LEU A 335 9.25 11.13 10.93
CA LEU A 335 9.18 10.69 9.54
C LEU A 335 9.77 11.70 8.53
N SER A 336 9.66 13.00 8.78
CA SER A 336 10.21 14.02 7.87
C SER A 336 11.74 14.18 7.96
N HIS A 337 12.34 13.83 9.11
CA HIS A 337 13.80 13.90 9.32
C HIS A 337 14.53 12.57 9.09
N ALA A 338 13.81 11.44 9.05
CA ALA A 338 14.37 10.11 8.85
C ALA A 338 15.11 9.99 7.50
N LYS A 339 16.36 9.51 7.54
CA LYS A 339 17.24 9.28 6.38
C LYS A 339 17.74 7.84 6.39
N VAL A 340 17.89 7.26 5.20
CA VAL A 340 18.49 5.93 5.04
C VAL A 340 19.98 6.02 5.38
N PRO A 341 20.52 5.19 6.29
CA PRO A 341 21.96 5.16 6.58
C PRO A 341 22.77 4.72 5.35
N SER A 342 23.98 5.25 5.18
CA SER A 342 24.82 4.93 4.01
C SER A 342 25.19 3.45 3.89
N GLY A 343 25.16 2.68 4.99
CA GLY A 343 25.36 1.23 4.99
C GLY A 343 24.11 0.40 4.65
N VAL A 344 22.99 1.01 4.28
CA VAL A 344 21.71 0.36 3.98
C VAL A 344 21.19 0.82 2.61
N LYS A 345 20.78 -0.14 1.78
CA LYS A 345 20.12 0.16 0.50
C LYS A 345 18.60 0.27 0.67
N PHE A 346 17.97 1.23 -0.01
CA PHE A 346 16.52 1.39 -0.01
C PHE A 346 15.94 1.19 -1.41
N TYR A 347 14.82 0.49 -1.49
CA TYR A 347 14.09 0.18 -2.71
C TYR A 347 12.60 0.46 -2.50
N ASN A 348 11.90 0.94 -3.52
CA ASN A 348 10.48 1.26 -3.43
C ASN A 348 9.69 0.66 -4.60
N ILE A 349 8.62 -0.07 -4.29
CA ILE A 349 7.61 -0.56 -5.23
C ILE A 349 6.30 0.16 -4.88
N TYR A 350 5.63 0.76 -5.87
CA TYR A 350 4.38 1.49 -5.64
C TYR A 350 3.33 1.14 -6.68
N GLY A 351 2.06 1.20 -6.29
CA GLY A 351 0.93 1.02 -7.20
C GLY A 351 0.87 2.15 -8.22
N ILE A 352 0.56 1.83 -9.47
CA ILE A 352 0.25 2.79 -10.55
C ILE A 352 -1.05 2.36 -11.27
N ASN A 353 -1.55 3.22 -12.16
CA ASN A 353 -2.65 2.92 -13.09
C ASN A 353 -3.98 2.46 -12.45
N LEU A 354 -4.18 2.73 -11.15
CA LEU A 354 -5.46 2.61 -10.46
C LEU A 354 -5.73 3.92 -9.74
N GLU A 355 -6.98 4.38 -9.79
CA GLU A 355 -7.40 5.56 -9.05
C GLU A 355 -7.30 5.28 -7.55
N THR A 356 -6.51 6.10 -6.87
CA THR A 356 -6.47 6.14 -5.40
C THR A 356 -7.10 7.49 -5.01
N PRO A 357 -7.93 7.59 -3.95
CA PRO A 357 -8.53 8.88 -3.57
C PRO A 357 -7.49 9.86 -3.02
N HIS A 358 -7.08 10.85 -3.82
CA HIS A 358 -6.10 11.87 -3.43
C HIS A 358 -6.75 13.00 -2.64
N SER A 359 -7.69 13.68 -3.29
CA SER A 359 -8.75 14.43 -2.62
C SER A 359 -9.89 13.48 -2.30
N ILE A 360 -10.69 13.81 -1.28
CA ILE A 360 -12.03 13.25 -1.13
C ILE A 360 -13.05 14.36 -1.20
N CYS A 361 -14.10 14.12 -1.96
CA CYS A 361 -15.10 15.09 -2.37
C CYS A 361 -16.46 14.50 -1.94
N TYR A 362 -17.47 15.31 -1.58
CA TYR A 362 -18.74 14.82 -1.03
C TYR A 362 -20.01 15.59 -1.52
N GLY A 363 -20.83 15.01 -2.43
CA GLY A 363 -22.09 15.53 -3.02
C GLY A 363 -22.37 15.20 -4.50
N SER A 364 -23.06 16.07 -5.26
CA SER A 364 -23.06 16.21 -6.75
C SER A 364 -24.01 17.36 -7.12
N GLU A 365 -24.12 17.80 -8.38
CA GLU A 365 -24.99 18.95 -8.73
C GLU A 365 -26.48 18.57 -8.81
N GLU A 366 -26.86 17.48 -9.49
CA GLU A 366 -28.27 17.04 -9.60
C GLU A 366 -28.74 16.25 -8.37
N THR A 367 -27.81 15.64 -7.65
CA THR A 367 -28.04 15.02 -6.35
C THR A 367 -27.00 15.55 -5.37
N PRO A 368 -27.17 16.75 -4.79
CA PRO A 368 -26.33 17.25 -3.70
C PRO A 368 -26.51 16.34 -2.50
N VAL A 369 -25.71 15.28 -2.50
CA VAL A 369 -25.53 14.43 -1.35
C VAL A 369 -24.67 15.21 -0.37
N THR A 370 -24.78 14.79 0.87
CA THR A 370 -23.63 14.74 1.76
C THR A 370 -22.83 13.43 1.39
N ASP A 371 -21.99 13.33 0.29
CA ASP A 371 -21.65 12.05 -0.50
C ASP A 371 -21.28 12.09 -2.06
N ILE A 372 -20.01 12.13 -2.58
CA ILE A 372 -19.56 11.96 -4.03
C ILE A 372 -18.32 11.03 -4.14
N LEU A 373 -17.79 10.83 -5.36
CA LEU A 373 -16.35 10.92 -5.75
C LEU A 373 -16.16 10.84 -7.30
N ASP A 374 -15.00 10.96 -7.99
CA ASP A 374 -13.56 10.62 -7.74
C ASP A 374 -12.53 11.44 -8.62
N LEU A 375 -11.17 11.22 -8.49
CA LEU A 375 -10.04 11.39 -9.51
C LEU A 375 -8.55 11.33 -8.90
N PRO A 376 -7.43 11.21 -9.68
CA PRO A 376 -6.16 10.47 -9.30
C PRO A 376 -4.81 11.23 -8.96
N PHE A 377 -3.66 10.51 -8.92
CA PHE A 377 -2.39 10.72 -8.12
C PHE A 377 -1.01 10.84 -8.86
N PHE A 378 0.03 11.41 -8.18
CA PHE A 378 1.49 11.19 -8.45
C PHE A 378 2.47 11.37 -7.23
N GLN A 379 3.71 10.84 -7.39
CA GLN A 379 4.95 10.73 -6.54
C GLN A 379 5.06 11.35 -5.12
N ALA A 380 5.45 10.55 -4.09
CA ALA A 380 5.40 10.95 -2.67
C ALA A 380 6.59 10.61 -1.70
N ASP A 381 7.48 9.63 -1.95
CA ASP A 381 8.24 8.97 -0.85
C ASP A 381 9.26 9.80 -0.02
N GLY A 382 10.05 10.66 -0.68
CA GLY A 382 11.07 11.52 -0.06
C GLY A 382 12.33 10.82 0.49
N LEU A 383 12.73 9.66 -0.04
CA LEU A 383 13.94 8.94 0.37
C LEU A 383 14.95 8.82 -0.79
N HIS A 384 16.24 8.62 -0.49
CA HIS A 384 17.19 8.17 -1.51
C HIS A 384 17.04 6.67 -1.70
N ALA A 385 16.60 6.26 -2.89
CA ALA A 385 16.37 4.86 -3.26
C ALA A 385 17.33 4.45 -4.37
N GLU A 386 17.82 3.20 -4.31
CA GLU A 386 18.58 2.54 -5.36
C GLU A 386 17.71 2.30 -6.61
N ALA A 387 16.43 1.99 -6.40
CA ALA A 387 15.46 1.77 -7.46
C ALA A 387 14.03 2.15 -7.03
N ARG A 388 13.22 2.50 -8.03
CA ARG A 388 11.78 2.75 -7.93
C ARG A 388 11.07 2.04 -9.07
N VAL A 389 10.06 1.24 -8.76
CA VAL A 389 9.26 0.51 -9.76
C VAL A 389 7.79 0.76 -9.50
N GLY A 390 7.07 1.20 -10.52
CA GLY A 390 5.61 1.27 -10.51
C GLY A 390 5.02 -0.04 -11.02
N VAL A 391 4.09 -0.64 -10.28
CA VAL A 391 3.38 -1.87 -10.69
C VAL A 391 1.88 -1.59 -10.76
N PRO A 392 1.18 -1.93 -11.86
CA PRO A 392 -0.26 -1.71 -12.00
C PRO A 392 -1.05 -2.74 -11.20
N ALA A 393 -1.30 -2.47 -9.92
CA ALA A 393 -1.96 -3.40 -9.00
C ALA A 393 -2.66 -2.70 -7.84
N GLU A 394 -3.73 -3.31 -7.33
CA GLU A 394 -4.46 -2.81 -6.15
C GLU A 394 -3.57 -2.79 -4.91
N HIS A 395 -3.87 -1.89 -3.96
CA HIS A 395 -3.05 -1.66 -2.77
C HIS A 395 -2.75 -2.93 -1.96
N ARG A 396 -3.66 -3.89 -1.91
CA ARG A 396 -3.41 -5.23 -1.33
C ARG A 396 -2.95 -6.25 -2.39
N GLY A 397 -3.51 -6.21 -3.60
CA GLY A 397 -3.20 -7.13 -4.70
C GLY A 397 -1.72 -7.13 -5.09
N ILE A 398 -1.02 -5.99 -4.92
CA ILE A 398 0.43 -5.87 -5.13
C ILE A 398 1.28 -6.88 -4.34
N LEU A 399 0.75 -7.51 -3.28
CA LEU A 399 1.42 -8.58 -2.52
C LEU A 399 1.32 -9.98 -3.16
N CYS A 400 0.38 -10.21 -4.07
CA CYS A 400 0.25 -11.46 -4.84
C CYS A 400 0.64 -11.31 -6.32
N GLU A 401 1.08 -10.11 -6.74
CA GLU A 401 1.47 -9.83 -8.12
C GLU A 401 2.72 -10.60 -8.59
N PRO A 402 2.62 -11.41 -9.68
CA PRO A 402 3.76 -12.12 -10.25
C PRO A 402 4.91 -11.19 -10.67
N HIS A 403 4.63 -9.95 -11.08
CA HIS A 403 5.67 -8.97 -11.42
C HIS A 403 6.49 -8.57 -10.19
N VAL A 404 5.83 -8.28 -9.06
CA VAL A 404 6.48 -7.97 -7.78
C VAL A 404 7.36 -9.13 -7.32
N PHE A 405 6.90 -10.37 -7.51
CA PHE A 405 7.70 -11.56 -7.20
C PHE A 405 9.01 -11.63 -8.00
N ARG A 406 9.01 -11.27 -9.29
CA ARG A 406 10.24 -11.20 -10.10
C ARG A 406 11.20 -10.11 -9.61
N ILE A 407 10.67 -8.92 -9.32
CA ILE A 407 11.44 -7.78 -8.77
C ILE A 407 12.11 -8.18 -7.45
N LEU A 408 11.33 -8.76 -6.51
CA LEU A 408 11.82 -9.21 -5.22
C LEU A 408 12.88 -10.32 -5.35
N LYS A 409 12.64 -11.33 -6.19
CA LYS A 409 13.60 -12.41 -6.44
C LYS A 409 14.94 -11.87 -6.95
N HIS A 410 14.90 -10.88 -7.85
CA HIS A 410 16.09 -10.20 -8.36
C HIS A 410 16.83 -9.38 -7.29
N TRP A 411 16.14 -8.50 -6.56
CA TRP A 411 16.77 -7.66 -5.53
C TRP A 411 17.30 -8.44 -4.32
N LEU A 412 16.68 -9.57 -3.99
CA LEU A 412 17.14 -10.51 -2.96
C LEU A 412 18.24 -11.47 -3.44
N GLN A 413 18.52 -11.52 -4.75
CA GLN A 413 19.46 -12.46 -5.37
C GLN A 413 19.10 -13.93 -5.06
N ALA A 414 17.81 -14.27 -5.10
CA ALA A 414 17.29 -15.54 -4.61
C ALA A 414 17.11 -16.59 -5.72
N GLY A 415 17.94 -17.63 -5.71
CA GLY A 415 17.96 -18.66 -6.75
C GLY A 415 18.44 -18.15 -8.12
N ASP A 416 18.21 -18.92 -9.18
CA ASP A 416 18.62 -18.54 -10.53
C ASP A 416 17.88 -17.26 -11.01
N PRO A 417 18.56 -16.35 -11.75
CA PRO A 417 17.91 -15.22 -12.39
C PRO A 417 16.68 -15.64 -13.21
N ASP A 418 15.56 -14.94 -13.08
CA ASP A 418 14.40 -15.20 -13.93
C ASP A 418 14.71 -14.75 -15.37
N PRO A 419 14.75 -15.66 -16.37
CA PRO A 419 15.10 -15.31 -17.74
C PRO A 419 14.06 -14.43 -18.43
N PHE A 420 12.87 -14.27 -17.83
CA PHE A 420 11.80 -13.39 -18.30
C PHE A 420 11.74 -12.07 -17.51
N TYR A 421 12.72 -11.80 -16.66
CA TYR A 421 12.83 -10.56 -15.91
C TYR A 421 14.03 -9.73 -16.39
N ASN A 422 13.75 -8.56 -16.99
CA ASN A 422 14.78 -7.57 -17.31
C ASN A 422 14.61 -6.34 -16.41
N PRO A 423 15.51 -6.09 -15.43
CA PRO A 423 15.41 -4.93 -14.55
C PRO A 423 15.52 -3.60 -15.32
N VAL A 424 16.10 -3.58 -16.53
CA VAL A 424 16.19 -2.37 -17.36
C VAL A 424 14.81 -1.87 -17.79
N ASN A 425 13.83 -2.77 -17.95
CA ASN A 425 12.46 -2.40 -18.33
C ASN A 425 11.67 -1.78 -17.15
N ASP A 426 12.05 -2.12 -15.92
CA ASP A 426 11.38 -1.70 -14.68
C ASP A 426 12.00 -0.45 -14.06
N TYR A 427 13.24 -0.09 -14.44
CA TYR A 427 13.85 1.16 -14.05
C TYR A 427 13.10 2.32 -14.70
N VAL A 428 12.11 2.84 -13.97
CA VAL A 428 11.60 4.18 -14.18
C VAL A 428 12.75 5.14 -13.90
N ILE A 429 13.51 5.47 -14.96
CA ILE A 429 14.16 6.77 -15.05
C ILE A 429 13.01 7.77 -15.03
N LEU A 430 12.60 8.18 -13.82
CA LEU A 430 11.74 9.33 -13.66
C LEU A 430 12.47 10.47 -14.36
N PRO A 431 11.91 11.05 -15.43
CA PRO A 431 12.61 12.11 -16.13
C PRO A 431 12.86 13.24 -15.15
N THR A 432 14.14 13.48 -14.85
CA THR A 432 14.59 14.69 -14.16
C THR A 432 14.35 15.86 -15.10
N ALA A 433 13.09 16.34 -15.12
CA ALA A 433 12.60 17.41 -15.98
C ALA A 433 13.05 17.29 -17.45
N PHE A 434 12.58 16.25 -18.16
CA PHE A 434 12.74 16.23 -19.62
C PHE A 434 11.84 17.29 -20.28
N GLU A 435 12.36 17.86 -21.37
CA GLU A 435 11.87 19.08 -22.00
C GLU A 435 10.55 18.86 -22.77
N THR A 436 9.42 18.88 -22.04
CA THR A 436 8.09 18.99 -22.67
C THR A 436 7.81 20.45 -23.02
N GLU A 437 8.16 20.86 -24.24
CA GLU A 437 7.77 22.17 -24.78
C GLU A 437 6.26 22.18 -25.06
N SER A 438 5.50 22.80 -24.13
CA SER A 438 4.07 23.09 -24.31
C SER A 438 3.91 24.53 -24.78
N HIS A 439 3.40 24.72 -25.99
CA HIS A 439 3.13 26.03 -26.56
C HIS A 439 1.63 26.28 -26.65
N HIS A 440 1.17 27.39 -26.05
CA HIS A 440 -0.18 27.91 -26.27
C HIS A 440 -0.16 28.94 -27.39
N GLU A 441 -0.86 28.68 -28.49
CA GLU A 441 -1.05 29.67 -29.55
C GLU A 441 -2.54 29.77 -29.94
N LYS A 442 -3.11 30.98 -29.87
CA LYS A 442 -4.47 31.32 -30.33
C LYS A 442 -5.61 30.41 -29.81
N GLY A 443 -5.52 29.92 -28.57
CA GLY A 443 -6.53 29.06 -27.95
C GLY A 443 -6.39 27.56 -28.27
N LEU A 444 -5.27 27.16 -28.88
CA LEU A 444 -4.89 25.76 -28.98
C LEU A 444 -3.66 25.50 -28.10
N GLN A 445 -3.71 24.43 -27.32
CA GLN A 445 -2.54 23.89 -26.63
C GLN A 445 -1.90 22.86 -27.56
N VAL A 446 -0.63 23.09 -27.92
CA VAL A 446 0.16 22.19 -28.75
C VAL A 446 1.25 21.58 -27.90
N THR A 447 1.25 20.25 -27.82
CA THR A 447 2.25 19.46 -27.08
C THR A 447 3.03 18.63 -28.08
N SER A 448 4.33 18.91 -28.23
CA SER A 448 5.22 18.14 -29.11
C SER A 448 6.14 17.23 -28.31
N LEU A 449 6.20 15.96 -28.72
CA LEU A 449 7.15 14.96 -28.22
C LEU A 449 8.05 14.53 -29.38
N LYS A 450 9.37 14.64 -29.19
CA LYS A 450 10.37 14.07 -30.09
C LYS A 450 11.21 13.04 -29.35
N GLU A 451 11.22 11.81 -29.85
CA GLU A 451 12.06 10.73 -29.34
C GLU A 451 12.86 10.09 -30.47
N GLU A 452 14.08 9.65 -30.15
CA GLU A 452 14.96 8.95 -31.08
C GLU A 452 15.46 7.65 -30.45
N TRP A 453 15.34 6.55 -31.19
CA TRP A 453 15.60 5.19 -30.74
C TRP A 453 16.63 4.53 -31.67
N GLU A 454 17.61 3.83 -31.11
CA GLU A 454 18.49 2.92 -31.86
C GLU A 454 18.13 1.46 -31.54
N ILE A 455 17.74 0.71 -32.57
CA ILE A 455 17.47 -0.73 -32.48
C ILE A 455 18.66 -1.48 -33.10
N VAL A 456 19.19 -2.45 -32.37
CA VAL A 456 20.21 -3.39 -32.87
C VAL A 456 19.48 -4.67 -33.30
N SER A 457 19.60 -5.05 -34.58
CA SER A 457 19.03 -6.29 -35.10
C SER A 457 20.04 -7.44 -34.99
N GLU A 458 19.61 -8.62 -34.53
CA GLU A 458 20.51 -9.80 -34.40
C GLU A 458 20.71 -10.59 -35.70
N ASP A 459 19.97 -10.28 -36.77
CA ASP A 459 20.03 -11.02 -38.03
C ASP A 459 21.16 -10.55 -38.97
N GLN A 460 21.92 -11.52 -39.49
CA GLN A 460 22.91 -11.33 -40.56
C GLN A 460 22.24 -11.41 -41.94
N ASP A 461 21.60 -10.33 -42.38
CA ASP A 461 21.23 -10.16 -43.78
C ASP A 461 22.37 -9.50 -44.60
N ASP A 462 22.38 -9.82 -45.90
CA ASP A 462 23.51 -9.57 -46.83
C ASP A 462 23.85 -8.07 -46.97
N PRO A 463 25.11 -7.61 -46.82
CA PRO A 463 25.42 -6.18 -46.66
C PRO A 463 25.15 -5.27 -47.88
N ASP A 464 24.98 -5.83 -49.07
CA ASP A 464 25.14 -5.11 -50.35
C ASP A 464 23.86 -4.48 -50.96
N ASP A 465 22.67 -4.57 -50.32
CA ASP A 465 21.41 -4.01 -50.89
C ASP A 465 20.65 -2.97 -50.00
N MET A 466 21.21 -2.54 -48.86
CA MET A 466 20.54 -1.58 -47.95
C MET A 466 21.04 -0.13 -48.03
N ALA A 467 22.26 0.12 -48.50
CA ALA A 467 22.90 1.44 -48.44
C ALA A 467 22.29 2.54 -49.35
N SER A 468 21.27 2.23 -50.15
CA SER A 468 20.67 3.15 -51.14
C SER A 468 19.19 3.52 -50.86
N ARG A 469 18.58 3.03 -49.78
CA ARG A 469 17.18 3.33 -49.46
C ARG A 469 17.05 4.72 -48.83
N ARG A 470 16.01 5.46 -49.24
CA ARG A 470 15.64 6.75 -48.60
C ARG A 470 14.91 6.48 -47.27
N PRO A 471 14.94 7.40 -46.29
CA PRO A 471 14.16 7.26 -45.06
C PRO A 471 12.68 7.02 -45.38
N PHE A 472 12.08 6.01 -44.75
CA PHE A 472 10.65 5.74 -44.90
C PHE A 472 9.89 6.46 -43.80
N VAL A 473 8.89 7.23 -44.19
CA VAL A 473 8.06 8.03 -43.27
C VAL A 473 6.65 7.48 -43.26
N SER A 474 6.17 7.09 -42.08
CA SER A 474 4.79 6.67 -41.85
C SER A 474 4.14 7.63 -40.87
N SER A 475 2.92 8.08 -41.17
CA SER A 475 2.16 8.97 -40.28
C SER A 475 0.79 8.38 -39.93
N ILE A 476 0.42 8.50 -38.66
CA ILE A 476 -0.91 8.17 -38.16
C ILE A 476 -1.53 9.43 -37.57
N SER A 477 -2.80 9.66 -37.86
CA SER A 477 -3.58 10.79 -37.35
C SER A 477 -4.85 10.26 -36.71
N VAL A 478 -5.12 10.66 -35.48
CA VAL A 478 -6.31 10.26 -34.72
C VAL A 478 -7.03 11.51 -34.25
N SER A 479 -8.30 11.64 -34.63
CA SER A 479 -9.18 12.72 -34.21
C SER A 479 -10.37 12.16 -33.44
N GLN A 480 -10.62 12.71 -32.24
CA GLN A 480 -11.74 12.28 -31.41
C GLN A 480 -12.91 13.24 -31.60
N GLY A 481 -13.99 12.75 -32.22
CA GLY A 481 -15.21 13.52 -32.46
C GLY A 481 -16.33 13.13 -31.50
N GLY A 482 -16.60 13.96 -30.50
CA GLY A 482 -17.82 13.88 -29.70
C GLY A 482 -18.98 14.69 -30.32
N ASN A 483 -20.19 14.52 -29.76
CA ASN A 483 -21.38 15.28 -30.16
C ASN A 483 -21.20 16.80 -29.96
N MET A 484 -22.09 17.60 -30.56
CA MET A 484 -22.02 19.05 -30.85
C MET A 484 -21.59 20.06 -29.75
N GLN A 485 -21.14 19.65 -28.57
CA GLN A 485 -20.63 20.53 -27.50
C GLN A 485 -19.26 20.10 -26.90
N SER A 486 -18.62 19.03 -27.36
CA SER A 486 -17.26 18.65 -26.90
C SER A 486 -16.14 19.28 -27.73
N SER A 487 -15.05 19.70 -27.09
CA SER A 487 -13.82 20.15 -27.77
C SER A 487 -13.21 19.05 -28.65
N ARG A 488 -12.67 19.45 -29.80
CA ARG A 488 -12.06 18.53 -30.78
C ARG A 488 -10.55 18.46 -30.55
N SER A 489 -10.06 17.27 -30.20
CA SER A 489 -8.63 16.98 -30.09
C SER A 489 -8.15 16.18 -31.30
N GLU A 490 -6.98 16.56 -31.82
CA GLU A 490 -6.33 15.86 -32.93
C GLU A 490 -4.87 15.58 -32.57
N ALA A 491 -4.46 14.32 -32.76
CA ALA A 491 -3.09 13.87 -32.52
C ALA A 491 -2.49 13.34 -33.82
N HIS A 492 -1.29 13.81 -34.15
CA HIS A 492 -0.51 13.37 -35.30
C HIS A 492 0.80 12.78 -34.82
N ALA A 493 1.11 11.55 -35.21
CA ALA A 493 2.40 10.92 -34.96
C ALA A 493 3.05 10.54 -36.30
N THR A 494 4.32 10.89 -36.45
CA THR A 494 5.15 10.60 -37.62
C THR A 494 6.36 9.79 -37.19
N ILE A 495 6.49 8.59 -37.74
CA ILE A 495 7.64 7.70 -37.54
C ILE A 495 8.52 7.81 -38.79
N ILE A 496 9.77 8.23 -38.59
CA ILE A 496 10.81 8.28 -39.61
C ILE A 496 11.77 7.13 -39.34
N CYS A 497 11.79 6.15 -40.24
CA CYS A 497 12.77 5.07 -40.23
C CYS A 497 13.96 5.46 -41.10
N HIS A 498 15.11 5.68 -40.48
CA HIS A 498 16.36 6.02 -41.16
C HIS A 498 17.05 4.74 -41.69
N PRO A 499 17.84 4.82 -42.78
CA PRO A 499 18.52 3.67 -43.34
C PRO A 499 19.47 3.00 -42.33
N GLN A 500 19.52 1.67 -42.37
CA GLN A 500 20.34 0.89 -41.45
C GLN A 500 21.83 1.18 -41.71
N ASN A 501 22.59 1.44 -40.65
CA ASN A 501 24.03 1.69 -40.73
C ASN A 501 24.74 0.92 -39.61
N GLU A 502 25.81 0.20 -39.94
CA GLU A 502 26.58 -0.63 -38.99
C GLU A 502 25.71 -1.59 -38.13
N GLY A 503 24.67 -2.18 -38.72
CA GLY A 503 23.75 -3.10 -38.03
C GLY A 503 22.72 -2.43 -37.12
N LYS A 504 22.72 -1.10 -37.00
CA LYS A 504 21.75 -0.32 -36.22
C LYS A 504 20.69 0.30 -37.12
N GLN A 505 19.43 0.20 -36.70
CA GLN A 505 18.30 0.88 -37.29
C GLN A 505 17.86 2.03 -36.37
N ARG A 506 17.89 3.27 -36.87
CA ARG A 506 17.48 4.46 -36.11
C ARG A 506 16.03 4.83 -36.46
N LEU A 507 15.18 4.89 -35.45
CA LEU A 507 13.79 5.33 -35.55
C LEU A 507 13.64 6.68 -34.85
N GLU A 508 13.00 7.63 -35.52
CA GLU A 508 12.67 8.94 -34.97
C GLU A 508 11.14 9.08 -34.92
N LEU A 509 10.59 9.27 -33.72
CA LEU A 509 9.17 9.50 -33.48
C LEU A 509 8.94 10.98 -33.19
N ASN A 510 8.19 11.63 -34.07
CA ASN A 510 7.73 13.00 -33.90
C ASN A 510 6.21 12.98 -33.70
N ALA A 511 5.74 13.21 -32.48
CA ALA A 511 4.33 13.25 -32.12
C ALA A 511 3.91 14.67 -31.71
N VAL A 512 2.73 15.10 -32.19
CA VAL A 512 2.15 16.41 -31.93
C VAL A 512 0.68 16.21 -31.55
N GLY A 513 0.35 16.54 -30.29
CA GLY A 513 -1.02 16.61 -29.81
C GLY A 513 -1.54 18.04 -29.86
N VAL A 514 -2.76 18.23 -30.34
CA VAL A 514 -3.43 19.52 -30.45
C VAL A 514 -4.81 19.44 -29.79
N SER A 515 -5.02 20.20 -28.72
CA SER A 515 -6.34 20.45 -28.13
C SER A 515 -6.79 21.88 -28.39
N VAL A 516 -8.09 22.06 -28.58
CA VAL A 516 -8.74 23.38 -28.68
C VAL A 516 -9.47 23.65 -27.36
N ASP A 517 -9.04 24.69 -26.64
CA ASP A 517 -9.77 25.19 -25.47
C ASP A 517 -10.98 26.00 -25.96
N ALA A 518 -12.15 25.79 -25.35
CA ALA A 518 -13.43 26.42 -25.72
C ALA A 518 -13.94 27.33 -24.60
#